data_AF-M5WAZ7-F1
#
_entry.id   AF-M5WAZ7-F1
#
_cell.length_a   1.000
_cell.length_b   1.000
_cell.length_c   1.000
_cell.angle_alpha   90.00
_cell.angle_beta   90.00
_cell.angle_gamma   90.00
#
_symmetry.space_group_name_H-M   'P 1'
#
loop_
_entity.id
_entity.type
_entity.pdbx_description
1 polymer ?
#
loop_
_entity_poly.entity_id
_entity_poly.type
_entity_poly.pdbx_seq_one_letter_code
_entity_poly.pdbx_strand_id
1 'polypeptide(L)'
;MGFPVGYTELLLPKLFIHTLSLLGLIRKLISTFFSLLGLQDFIQPDNAWADPPAPFPEFHSASAVLIREILPVVKFSDLVDPPESCAVCLYEFESEDEIRRLTNCRHIFHKGCVDRWVGYDQKTCPLCRTPFISDDMQGDFNERLWAASGIPDFYDHFYPYTDNGLDL
;
A
#
# COMPACT_ATOMS: atom_id res chain seq x y z
N MET A 1 31.57 7.36 49.66
CA MET A 1 31.41 6.29 48.64
C MET A 1 30.06 5.64 48.87
N GLY A 2 29.05 5.97 48.07
CA GLY A 2 27.69 5.46 48.26
C GLY A 2 26.74 6.07 47.25
N PHE A 3 26.80 5.58 46.01
CA PHE A 3 25.75 5.84 45.04
C PHE A 3 24.67 4.75 45.21
N PRO A 4 23.39 5.09 45.41
CA PRO A 4 22.34 4.10 45.38
C PRO A 4 22.06 3.74 43.91
N VAL A 5 22.31 2.48 43.58
CA VAL A 5 22.03 1.87 42.29
C VAL A 5 20.57 1.41 42.26
N GLY A 6 19.83 1.92 41.26
CA GLY A 6 19.01 1.12 40.37
C GLY A 6 17.83 0.33 40.96
N TYR A 7 16.68 1.00 41.12
CA TYR A 7 15.38 0.32 41.25
C TYR A 7 14.39 0.69 40.13
N THR A 8 14.77 1.60 39.23
CA THR A 8 13.92 2.08 38.13
C THR A 8 13.79 1.08 36.97
N GLU A 9 14.72 0.12 36.84
CA GLU A 9 14.81 -0.78 35.68
C GLU A 9 13.77 -1.92 35.64
N LEU A 10 13.04 -2.20 36.73
CA LEU A 10 12.10 -3.34 36.79
C LEU A 10 10.61 -2.95 36.83
N LEU A 11 10.30 -1.71 37.23
CA LEU A 11 8.94 -1.17 37.24
C LEU A 11 8.56 -0.51 35.91
N LEU A 12 9.52 0.15 35.25
CA LEU A 12 9.36 0.73 33.91
C LEU A 12 8.96 -0.31 32.85
N PRO A 13 9.57 -1.51 32.77
CA PRO A 13 9.19 -2.51 31.77
C PRO A 13 7.74 -2.98 31.92
N LYS A 14 7.28 -3.27 33.15
CA LYS A 14 5.91 -3.77 33.36
C LYS A 14 4.88 -2.69 33.13
N LEU A 15 5.09 -1.48 33.64
CA LEU A 15 4.18 -0.36 33.39
C LEU A 15 4.13 -0.03 31.90
N PHE A 16 5.25 -0.04 31.20
CA PHE A 16 5.31 0.19 29.75
C PHE A 16 4.60 -0.91 28.95
N ILE A 17 4.79 -2.18 29.29
CA ILE A 17 4.08 -3.30 28.66
C ILE A 17 2.58 -3.19 28.91
N HIS A 18 2.16 -2.85 30.13
CA HIS A 18 0.75 -2.64 30.46
C HIS A 18 0.17 -1.43 29.72
N THR A 19 0.92 -0.34 29.56
CA THR A 19 0.44 0.83 28.80
C THR A 19 0.33 0.52 27.32
N LEU A 20 1.27 -0.22 26.72
CA LEU A 20 1.18 -0.67 25.34
C LEU A 20 0.01 -1.64 25.13
N SER A 21 -0.20 -2.56 26.07
CA SER A 21 -1.33 -3.49 26.04
C SER A 21 -2.67 -2.77 26.17
N LEU A 22 -2.78 -1.78 27.07
CA LEU A 22 -3.96 -0.93 27.21
C LEU A 22 -4.22 -0.12 25.94
N LEU A 23 -3.18 0.43 25.30
CA LEU A 23 -3.30 1.17 24.04
C LEU A 23 -3.82 0.26 22.91
N GLY A 24 -3.33 -0.98 22.84
CA GLY A 24 -3.84 -2.01 21.92
C GLY A 24 -5.31 -2.37 22.19
N LEU A 25 -5.68 -2.54 23.46
CA LEU A 25 -7.06 -2.81 23.87
C LEU A 25 -8.02 -1.66 23.53
N ILE A 26 -7.63 -0.42 23.83
CA ILE A 26 -8.42 0.77 23.51
C ILE A 26 -8.66 0.85 22.01
N ARG A 27 -7.61 0.63 21.21
CA ARG A 27 -7.71 0.59 19.76
C ARG A 27 -8.68 -0.50 19.28
N LYS A 28 -8.60 -1.73 19.82
CA LYS A 28 -9.56 -2.80 19.52
C LYS A 28 -10.99 -2.42 19.87
N LEU A 29 -11.23 -1.86 21.06
CA LEU A 29 -12.56 -1.42 21.50
C LEU A 29 -13.12 -0.32 20.60
N ILE A 30 -12.29 0.63 20.19
CA ILE A 30 -12.69 1.69 19.26
C ILE A 30 -13.09 1.09 17.90
N SER A 31 -12.30 0.16 17.37
CA SER A 31 -12.58 -0.52 16.09
C SER A 31 -13.83 -1.40 16.14
N THR A 32 -14.02 -2.19 17.20
CA THR A 32 -15.22 -3.01 17.36
C THR A 32 -16.46 -2.15 17.58
N PHE A 33 -16.33 -1.05 18.32
CA PHE A 33 -17.42 -0.09 18.49
C PHE A 33 -17.81 0.57 17.16
N PHE A 34 -16.85 1.03 16.35
CA PHE A 34 -17.14 1.57 15.02
C PHE A 34 -17.72 0.53 14.06
N SER A 35 -17.28 -0.73 14.16
CA SER A 35 -17.86 -1.84 13.40
C SER A 35 -19.31 -2.15 13.84
N LEU A 36 -19.58 -2.20 15.15
CA LEU A 36 -20.92 -2.49 15.71
C LEU A 36 -21.93 -1.37 15.48
N LEU A 37 -21.47 -0.12 15.42
CA LEU A 37 -22.29 1.02 15.03
C LEU A 37 -22.61 1.06 13.53
N GLY A 38 -22.10 0.11 12.73
CA GLY A 38 -22.29 0.11 11.27
C GLY A 38 -21.56 1.25 10.57
N LEU A 39 -20.56 1.87 11.22
CA LEU A 39 -19.75 2.95 10.66
C LEU A 39 -18.54 2.45 9.87
N GLN A 40 -18.44 1.16 9.56
CA GLN A 40 -17.44 0.68 8.59
C GLN A 40 -17.65 1.32 7.21
N ASP A 41 -18.89 1.67 6.84
CA ASP A 41 -19.19 2.44 5.62
C ASP A 41 -18.68 3.90 5.68
N PHE A 42 -18.33 4.41 6.88
CA PHE A 42 -17.77 5.76 7.09
C PHE A 42 -16.25 5.77 7.37
N ILE A 43 -15.60 4.61 7.50
CA ILE A 43 -14.13 4.44 7.57
C ILE A 43 -13.59 3.82 6.27
N GLN A 44 -14.40 3.73 5.22
CA GLN A 44 -13.86 4.20 3.96
C GLN A 44 -13.48 5.67 4.21
N PRO A 45 -12.23 6.12 3.95
CA PRO A 45 -12.01 7.54 3.77
C PRO A 45 -12.75 7.91 2.49
N ASP A 46 -14.06 8.04 2.61
CA ASP A 46 -14.83 8.82 1.71
C ASP A 46 -14.35 10.23 1.95
N ASN A 47 -13.44 10.65 1.09
CA ASN A 47 -13.48 12.01 0.61
C ASN A 47 -14.82 12.16 -0.15
N ALA A 48 -15.96 12.01 0.52
CA ALA A 48 -17.27 12.39 0.03
C ALA A 48 -17.33 13.91 0.04
N TRP A 49 -16.56 14.51 -0.86
CA TRP A 49 -17.18 15.51 -1.71
C TRP A 49 -18.25 14.72 -2.43
N ALA A 50 -19.51 14.89 -1.98
CA ALA A 50 -20.66 14.31 -2.64
C ALA A 50 -20.46 14.43 -4.15
N ASP A 51 -20.40 13.30 -4.85
CA ASP A 51 -20.20 13.30 -6.29
C ASP A 51 -21.23 14.28 -6.89
N PRO A 52 -20.77 15.38 -7.51
CA PRO A 52 -21.63 16.08 -8.43
C PRO A 52 -22.01 15.05 -9.49
N PRO A 53 -23.29 14.89 -9.87
CA PRO A 53 -23.65 13.98 -10.93
C PRO A 53 -23.07 14.53 -12.23
N ALA A 54 -21.84 14.12 -12.59
CA ALA A 54 -21.19 14.50 -13.83
C ALA A 54 -20.04 13.53 -14.17
N PRO A 55 -19.78 13.32 -15.47
CA PRO A 55 -19.28 12.08 -16.05
C PRO A 55 -17.76 12.08 -16.20
N PHE A 56 -17.03 12.01 -15.09
CA PHE A 56 -15.56 12.01 -15.12
C PHE A 56 -15.03 10.62 -14.74
N PRO A 57 -14.15 10.00 -15.56
CA PRO A 57 -13.59 8.69 -15.24
C PRO A 57 -12.68 8.80 -14.01
N GLU A 58 -12.79 7.88 -13.05
CA GLU A 58 -11.81 7.71 -11.99
C GLU A 58 -10.43 7.45 -12.62
N PHE A 59 -9.54 8.44 -12.58
CA PHE A 59 -8.16 8.27 -13.04
C PHE A 59 -7.35 7.52 -11.99
N HIS A 60 -7.54 6.20 -11.88
CA HIS A 60 -6.52 5.35 -11.26
C HIS A 60 -5.30 5.39 -12.15
N SER A 61 -4.11 5.62 -11.58
CA SER A 61 -2.89 5.55 -12.38
C SER A 61 -2.76 4.16 -12.97
N ALA A 62 -2.42 4.08 -14.26
CA ALA A 62 -2.19 2.80 -14.93
C ALA A 62 -1.18 1.93 -14.16
N SER A 63 -0.22 2.57 -13.48
CA SER A 63 0.71 1.93 -12.57
C SER A 63 0.05 1.28 -11.36
N ALA A 64 -0.94 1.91 -10.75
CA ALA A 64 -1.63 1.34 -9.61
C ALA A 64 -2.44 0.11 -9.98
N VAL A 65 -3.10 0.13 -11.14
CA VAL A 65 -3.87 -1.01 -11.66
C VAL A 65 -2.94 -2.20 -11.90
N LEU A 66 -1.84 -2.01 -12.63
CA LEU A 66 -0.89 -3.07 -12.94
C LEU A 66 -0.25 -3.66 -11.67
N ILE A 67 0.13 -2.84 -10.68
CA ILE A 67 0.71 -3.34 -9.43
C ILE A 67 -0.30 -4.16 -8.64
N ARG A 68 -1.59 -3.76 -8.60
CA ARG A 68 -2.64 -4.49 -7.90
C ARG A 68 -2.93 -5.86 -8.52
N GLU A 69 -2.76 -6.02 -9.83
CA GLU A 69 -2.87 -7.32 -10.51
C GLU A 69 -1.73 -8.28 -10.18
N ILE A 70 -0.51 -7.75 -10.01
CA ILE A 70 0.68 -8.55 -9.77
C ILE A 70 0.71 -9.11 -8.32
N LEU A 71 0.12 -8.38 -7.37
CA LEU A 71 0.15 -8.76 -5.96
C LEU A 71 -1.00 -9.73 -5.62
N PRO A 72 -0.72 -11.00 -5.24
CA PRO A 72 -1.78 -11.93 -4.90
C PRO A 72 -2.54 -11.48 -3.64
N VAL A 73 -3.87 -11.60 -3.70
CA VAL A 73 -4.76 -11.46 -2.54
C VAL A 73 -5.04 -12.85 -2.01
N VAL A 74 -4.77 -13.06 -0.72
CA VAL A 74 -5.07 -14.30 0.00
C VAL A 74 -5.81 -13.97 1.28
N LYS A 75 -6.54 -14.93 1.85
CA LYS A 75 -7.09 -14.77 3.19
C LYS A 75 -5.98 -14.99 4.22
N PHE A 76 -6.04 -14.25 5.32
CA PHE A 76 -5.07 -14.40 6.39
C PHE A 76 -5.06 -15.81 7.00
N SER A 77 -6.23 -16.44 7.12
CA SER A 77 -6.39 -17.82 7.61
C SER A 77 -5.62 -18.88 6.81
N ASP A 78 -5.25 -18.60 5.57
CA ASP A 78 -4.51 -19.54 4.71
C ASP A 78 -2.99 -19.49 4.92
N LEU A 79 -2.48 -18.57 5.75
CA LEU A 79 -1.06 -18.41 6.00
C LEU A 79 -0.54 -19.26 7.17
N VAL A 80 0.66 -19.82 6.99
CA VAL A 80 1.41 -20.53 8.03
C VAL A 80 2.40 -19.55 8.66
N ASP A 81 2.26 -19.30 9.97
CA ASP A 81 3.11 -18.40 10.79
C ASP A 81 3.23 -16.94 10.28
N PRO A 82 2.12 -16.23 10.01
CA PRO A 82 2.17 -14.82 9.63
C PRO A 82 2.40 -13.87 10.83
N PRO A 83 2.88 -12.63 10.59
CA PRO A 83 2.92 -11.60 11.63
C PRO A 83 1.50 -11.30 12.12
N GLU A 84 1.39 -10.96 13.42
CA GLU A 84 0.08 -10.77 14.06
C GLU A 84 -0.64 -9.48 13.64
N SER A 85 0.08 -8.49 13.09
CA SER A 85 -0.50 -7.18 12.75
C SER A 85 0.08 -6.55 11.48
N CYS A 86 -0.75 -5.74 10.83
CA CYS A 86 -0.39 -4.97 9.65
C CYS A 86 0.41 -3.72 10.03
N ALA A 87 1.63 -3.58 9.53
CA ALA A 87 2.50 -2.46 9.90
C ALA A 87 2.08 -1.09 9.34
N VAL A 88 1.13 -1.04 8.40
CA VAL A 88 0.63 0.22 7.83
C VAL A 88 -0.46 0.81 8.71
N CYS A 89 -1.49 0.03 9.03
CA CYS A 89 -2.60 0.50 9.84
C CYS A 89 -2.38 0.27 11.33
N LEU A 90 -1.49 -0.67 11.71
CA LEU A 90 -1.22 -1.20 13.06
C LEU A 90 -2.34 -2.08 13.65
N TYR A 91 -3.25 -2.61 12.80
CA TYR A 91 -4.34 -3.50 13.24
C TYR A 91 -3.87 -4.95 13.21
N GLU A 92 -4.32 -5.74 14.17
CA GLU A 92 -4.17 -7.20 14.11
C GLU A 92 -4.92 -7.74 12.88
N PHE A 93 -4.43 -8.87 12.36
CA PHE A 93 -5.13 -9.57 11.28
C PHE A 93 -6.21 -10.49 11.84
N GLU A 94 -7.38 -10.46 11.21
CA GLU A 94 -8.47 -11.39 11.48
C GLU A 94 -8.48 -12.53 10.44
N SER A 95 -9.08 -13.67 10.76
CA SER A 95 -9.06 -14.87 9.90
C SER A 95 -9.64 -14.63 8.50
N GLU A 96 -10.62 -13.74 8.39
CA GLU A 96 -11.29 -13.37 7.14
C GLU A 96 -10.64 -12.19 6.41
N ASP A 97 -9.58 -11.59 6.98
CA ASP A 97 -8.95 -10.44 6.35
C ASP A 97 -8.33 -10.79 5.00
N GLU A 98 -8.66 -9.99 3.99
CA GLU A 98 -7.96 -10.00 2.72
C GLU A 98 -6.60 -9.31 2.86
N ILE A 99 -5.54 -10.06 2.63
CA ILE A 99 -4.17 -9.59 2.75
C ILE A 99 -3.43 -9.70 1.43
N ARG A 100 -2.44 -8.84 1.26
CA ARG A 100 -1.45 -8.94 0.18
C ARG A 100 -0.11 -9.29 0.78
N ARG A 101 0.47 -10.38 0.28
CA ARG A 101 1.86 -10.75 0.55
C ARG A 101 2.72 -10.29 -0.62
N LEU A 102 3.67 -9.40 -0.35
CA LEU A 102 4.56 -8.89 -1.38
C LEU A 102 5.50 -10.01 -1.87
N THR A 103 5.60 -10.21 -3.18
CA THR A 103 6.41 -11.28 -3.78
C THR A 103 7.91 -11.10 -3.52
N ASN A 104 8.40 -9.86 -3.58
CA ASN A 104 9.84 -9.57 -3.52
C ASN A 104 10.43 -9.61 -2.11
N CYS A 105 9.65 -9.23 -1.08
CA CYS A 105 10.13 -9.14 0.31
C CYS A 105 9.30 -9.93 1.32
N ARG A 106 8.21 -10.57 0.88
CA ARG A 106 7.32 -11.43 1.69
C ARG A 106 6.60 -10.76 2.85
N HIS A 107 6.70 -9.43 3.01
CA HIS A 107 5.92 -8.67 3.97
C HIS A 107 4.41 -8.73 3.66
N ILE A 108 3.61 -8.76 4.72
CA ILE A 108 2.16 -8.98 4.68
C ILE A 108 1.46 -7.73 5.21
N PHE A 109 0.40 -7.32 4.51
CA PHE A 109 -0.41 -6.15 4.84
C PHE A 109 -1.86 -6.41 4.43
N HIS A 110 -2.82 -5.66 4.99
CA HIS A 110 -4.19 -5.66 4.47
C HIS A 110 -4.20 -5.21 3.01
N LYS A 111 -5.03 -5.85 2.17
CA LYS A 111 -5.25 -5.47 0.78
C LYS A 111 -5.51 -3.97 0.63
N GLY A 112 -6.44 -3.43 1.41
CA GLY A 112 -6.79 -2.01 1.39
C GLY A 112 -5.63 -1.08 1.78
N CYS A 113 -4.72 -1.52 2.66
CA CYS A 113 -3.54 -0.73 3.05
C CYS A 113 -2.56 -0.59 1.88
N VAL A 114 -2.29 -1.69 1.17
CA VAL A 114 -1.37 -1.69 0.01
C VAL A 114 -2.02 -0.99 -1.18
N ASP A 115 -3.30 -1.21 -1.43
CA ASP A 115 -4.01 -0.61 -2.57
C ASP A 115 -4.05 0.92 -2.48
N ARG A 116 -4.22 1.46 -1.27
CA ARG A 116 -4.13 2.90 -1.00
C ARG A 116 -2.70 3.42 -1.14
N TRP A 117 -1.73 2.69 -0.60
CA TRP A 117 -0.31 3.04 -0.71
C TRP A 117 0.12 3.19 -2.18
N VAL A 118 -0.22 2.19 -2.99
CA VAL A 118 0.01 2.18 -4.44
C VAL A 118 -0.79 3.29 -5.15
N GLY A 119 -2.00 3.59 -4.69
CA GLY A 119 -2.82 4.70 -5.20
C GLY A 119 -2.18 6.07 -5.02
N TYR A 120 -1.33 6.26 -4.00
CA TYR A 120 -0.50 7.46 -3.82
C TYR A 120 0.82 7.43 -4.61
N ASP A 121 0.86 6.66 -5.70
CA ASP A 121 2.01 6.41 -6.58
C ASP A 121 3.25 5.85 -5.87
N GLN A 122 3.07 5.24 -4.69
CA GLN A 122 4.16 4.58 -3.98
C GLN A 122 4.35 3.15 -4.48
N LYS A 123 5.49 2.88 -5.12
CA LYS A 123 5.80 1.60 -5.77
C LYS A 123 6.74 0.69 -4.95
N THR A 124 6.83 0.92 -3.65
CA THR A 124 7.76 0.24 -2.74
C THR A 124 7.07 -0.32 -1.50
N CYS A 125 7.64 -1.37 -0.90
CA CYS A 125 7.18 -1.93 0.36
C CYS A 125 7.16 -0.85 1.48
N PRO A 126 6.04 -0.69 2.22
CA PRO A 126 5.97 0.25 3.34
C PRO A 126 6.96 -0.03 4.48
N LEU A 127 7.39 -1.29 4.64
CA LEU A 127 8.30 -1.72 5.71
C LEU A 127 9.78 -1.59 5.31
N CYS A 128 10.17 -2.18 4.18
CA CYS A 128 11.58 -2.32 3.81
C CYS A 128 11.99 -1.53 2.56
N ARG A 129 11.05 -0.80 1.94
CA ARG A 129 11.25 0.00 0.72
C ARG A 129 11.70 -0.79 -0.52
N THR A 130 11.74 -2.12 -0.46
CA THR A 130 11.94 -2.96 -1.64
C THR A 130 10.88 -2.63 -2.70
N PRO A 131 11.25 -2.36 -3.96
CA PRO A 131 10.29 -2.05 -5.01
C PRO A 131 9.36 -3.24 -5.28
N PHE A 132 8.13 -2.96 -5.69
CA PHE A 132 7.16 -3.99 -6.06
C PHE A 132 7.52 -4.68 -7.39
N ILE A 133 8.28 -4.00 -8.24
CA ILE A 133 8.79 -4.52 -9.50
C ILE A 133 10.30 -4.67 -9.33
N SER A 134 10.85 -5.83 -9.67
CA SER A 134 12.30 -6.02 -9.70
C SER A 134 12.92 -5.30 -10.90
N ASP A 135 14.21 -4.95 -10.81
CA ASP A 135 14.92 -4.27 -11.89
C ASP A 135 14.83 -5.05 -13.22
N ASP A 136 14.90 -6.39 -13.17
CA ASP A 136 14.78 -7.27 -14.34
C ASP A 136 13.41 -7.18 -15.03
N MET A 137 12.35 -6.88 -14.28
CA MET A 137 10.97 -6.78 -14.80
C MET A 137 10.55 -5.32 -15.10
N GLN A 138 11.43 -4.37 -14.85
CA GLN A 138 11.15 -2.94 -14.98
C GLN A 138 10.86 -2.54 -16.44
N GLY A 139 11.54 -3.16 -17.40
CA GLY A 139 11.36 -2.93 -18.84
C GLY A 139 9.94 -3.30 -19.30
N ASP A 140 9.54 -4.54 -19.09
CA ASP A 140 8.21 -5.05 -19.42
C ASP A 140 7.10 -4.27 -18.71
N PHE A 141 7.32 -3.92 -17.44
CA PHE A 141 6.37 -3.11 -16.68
C PHE A 141 6.20 -1.72 -17.29
N ASN A 142 7.31 -1.06 -17.65
CA ASN A 142 7.26 0.25 -18.29
C ASN A 142 6.56 0.17 -19.66
N GLU A 143 6.84 -0.85 -20.47
CA GLU A 143 6.15 -1.07 -21.75
C GLU A 143 4.64 -1.22 -21.56
N ARG A 144 4.22 -2.02 -20.57
CA ARG A 144 2.79 -2.17 -20.20
C ARG A 144 2.18 -0.87 -19.71
N LEU A 145 2.92 -0.08 -18.93
CA LEU A 145 2.48 1.25 -18.51
C LEU A 145 2.26 2.18 -19.69
N TRP A 146 3.21 2.23 -20.64
CA TRP A 146 3.11 3.04 -21.85
C TRP A 146 1.89 2.64 -22.66
N ALA A 147 1.69 1.35 -22.90
CA ALA A 147 0.51 0.82 -23.59
C ALA A 147 -0.81 1.18 -22.87
N ALA A 148 -0.85 1.07 -21.54
CA ALA A 148 -2.03 1.38 -20.74
C ALA A 148 -2.30 2.89 -20.57
N SER A 149 -1.27 3.74 -20.76
CA SER A 149 -1.38 5.19 -20.60
C SER A 149 -2.07 5.89 -21.77
N GLY A 150 -2.26 5.21 -22.90
CA GLY A 150 -2.96 5.75 -24.07
C GLY A 150 -2.30 7.00 -24.67
N ILE A 151 -1.01 7.25 -24.38
CA ILE A 151 -0.23 8.32 -25.02
C ILE A 151 -0.13 7.96 -26.50
N PRO A 152 -0.65 8.80 -27.43
CA PRO A 152 -0.44 8.57 -28.86
C PRO A 152 1.05 8.56 -29.15
N ASP A 153 1.52 7.62 -29.97
CA ASP A 153 2.90 7.52 -30.45
C ASP A 153 3.31 8.76 -31.26
N PHE A 154 3.50 9.90 -30.59
CA PHE A 154 4.02 11.14 -31.16
C PHE A 154 5.54 11.18 -30.97
N TYR A 155 6.22 10.13 -31.40
CA TYR A 155 7.68 10.07 -31.49
C TYR A 155 8.16 9.53 -32.83
N ASP A 156 7.43 9.80 -33.91
CA ASP A 156 7.87 9.53 -35.29
C ASP A 156 8.25 10.79 -36.07
N HIS A 157 8.44 11.94 -35.42
CA HIS A 157 8.73 13.23 -36.07
C HIS A 157 10.02 13.91 -35.60
N PHE A 158 11.04 13.14 -35.24
CA PHE A 158 12.39 13.68 -35.13
C PHE A 158 13.42 12.69 -35.68
N TYR A 159 13.71 12.79 -36.99
CA TYR A 159 15.06 12.98 -37.56
C TYR A 159 15.02 12.94 -39.11
N PRO A 160 16.04 13.47 -39.80
CA PRO A 160 15.89 14.45 -40.87
C PRO A 160 16.18 13.84 -42.25
N TYR A 161 15.48 14.27 -43.30
CA TYR A 161 15.93 13.99 -44.67
C TYR A 161 16.36 15.26 -45.38
N THR A 162 17.60 15.19 -45.81
CA THR A 162 18.42 16.19 -46.47
C THR A 162 17.90 16.58 -47.84
N ASP A 163 18.17 17.83 -48.21
CA ASP A 163 18.27 18.35 -49.57
C ASP A 163 18.76 17.30 -50.58
N ASN A 164 18.04 17.17 -51.69
CA ASN A 164 18.54 16.74 -53.00
C ASN A 164 17.56 17.24 -54.09
N GLY A 165 17.86 18.41 -54.65
CA GLY A 165 18.03 18.58 -56.10
C GLY A 165 16.82 18.43 -57.05
N LEU A 166 16.48 19.56 -57.68
CA LEU A 166 16.23 19.77 -59.12
C LEU A 166 16.05 18.54 -60.03
N ASP A 167 14.90 18.46 -60.71
CA ASP A 167 14.75 18.46 -62.19
C ASP A 167 13.49 17.70 -62.63
N LEU A 168 12.49 18.45 -63.13
CA LEU A 168 11.76 18.30 -64.41
C LEU A 168 10.47 19.14 -64.44
#